data_AF-A0A6J2U8X4-F1
#
_entry.id   AF-A0A6J2U8X4-F1
#
_cell.length_a   1.000
_cell.length_b   1.000
_cell.length_c   1.000
_cell.angle_alpha   90.00
_cell.angle_beta   90.00
_cell.angle_gamma   90.00
#
_symmetry.space_group_name_H-M   'P 1'
#
loop_
_entity.id
_entity.type
_entity.pdbx_description
1 polymer ?
#
loop_
_entity_poly.entity_id
_entity_poly.type
_entity_poly.pdbx_seq_one_letter_code
_entity_poly.pdbx_strand_id
1 'polypeptide(L)'
;MLPKTPKAPSIWRFVKGSAKTLFVLEAIGFAASYGVYYRMNTNREFRQYINENYPFVLDYYYKIGELVGDSKARQADANYWSSTAVKRSE
;
A
#
# COMPACT_ATOMS: atom_id res chain seq x y z
N MET A 1 -10.44 -0.19 56.21
CA MET A 1 -10.74 0.28 54.84
C MET A 1 -9.44 0.24 54.05
N LEU A 2 -9.30 -0.62 53.04
CA LEU A 2 -8.05 -0.70 52.27
C LEU A 2 -7.90 0.53 51.37
N PRO A 3 -6.77 1.27 51.40
CA PRO A 3 -6.56 2.40 50.52
C PRO A 3 -6.36 1.91 49.08
N LYS A 4 -7.26 2.32 48.18
CA LYS A 4 -7.07 2.14 46.74
C LYS A 4 -5.99 3.12 46.29
N THR A 5 -4.72 2.71 46.35
CA THR A 5 -3.63 3.46 45.71
C THR A 5 -3.83 3.38 44.19
N PRO A 6 -3.90 4.51 43.46
CA PRO A 6 -3.96 4.49 42.01
C PRO A 6 -2.60 4.01 41.48
N LYS A 7 -2.54 2.75 41.04
CA LYS A 7 -1.33 2.18 40.44
C LYS A 7 -1.01 2.92 39.13
N ALA A 8 0.06 3.72 39.18
CA ALA A 8 0.87 4.21 38.08
C ALA A 8 0.18 5.10 37.00
N PRO A 9 -0.10 6.38 37.30
CA PRO A 9 -0.53 7.36 36.29
C PRO A 9 0.50 7.55 35.16
N SER A 10 1.80 7.32 35.41
CA SER A 10 2.85 7.43 34.40
C SER A 10 2.71 6.39 33.28
N ILE A 11 2.42 5.13 33.60
CA ILE A 11 2.30 4.06 32.59
C ILE A 11 1.12 4.32 31.67
N TRP A 12 -0.02 4.80 32.21
CA TRP A 12 -1.19 5.16 31.41
C TRP A 12 -0.93 6.33 30.45
N ARG A 13 -0.04 7.27 30.83
CA ARG A 13 0.43 8.35 29.95
C ARG A 13 1.28 7.83 28.80
N PHE A 14 2.17 6.88 29.06
CA PHE A 14 2.98 6.24 28.03
C PHE A 14 2.14 5.40 27.08
N VAL A 15 1.19 4.60 27.60
CA VAL A 15 0.28 3.79 26.78
C VAL A 15 -0.62 4.68 25.89
N LYS A 16 -1.13 5.78 26.43
CA LYS A 16 -1.88 6.77 25.63
C LYS A 16 -1.01 7.42 24.55
N GLY A 17 0.24 7.74 24.87
CA GLY A 17 1.19 8.30 23.90
C GLY A 17 1.56 7.31 22.79
N SER A 18 1.87 6.07 23.15
CA SER A 18 2.24 5.02 22.20
C SER A 18 1.09 4.65 21.29
N ALA A 19 -0.15 4.58 21.81
CA ALA A 19 -1.33 4.35 20.99
C ALA A 19 -1.49 5.44 19.92
N LYS A 20 -1.34 6.72 20.30
CA LYS A 20 -1.42 7.83 19.34
C LYS A 20 -0.33 7.75 18.27
N THR A 21 0.89 7.39 18.65
CA THR A 21 1.99 7.20 17.68
C THR A 21 1.70 6.06 16.70
N LEU A 22 1.19 4.92 17.18
CA LEU A 22 0.82 3.80 16.32
C LEU A 22 -0.27 4.19 15.33
N PHE A 23 -1.31 4.93 15.77
CA PHE A 23 -2.35 5.43 14.88
C PHE A 23 -1.80 6.38 13.80
N VAL A 24 -0.87 7.27 14.15
CA VAL A 24 -0.26 8.18 13.18
C VAL A 24 0.61 7.40 12.19
N LEU A 25 1.38 6.43 12.66
CA LEU A 25 2.25 5.61 11.83
C LEU A 25 1.43 4.75 10.85
N GLU A 26 0.34 4.15 11.33
CA GLU A 26 -0.60 3.40 10.50
C GLU A 26 -1.28 4.31 9.47
N ALA A 27 -1.72 5.50 9.87
CA ALA A 27 -2.33 6.46 8.96
C ALA A 27 -1.37 6.91 7.85
N ILE A 28 -0.10 7.15 8.18
CA ILE A 28 0.94 7.48 7.19
C ILE A 28 1.20 6.29 6.26
N GLY A 29 1.32 5.07 6.80
CA GLY A 29 1.50 3.86 6.01
C GLY A 29 0.34 3.61 5.04
N PHE A 30 -0.89 3.80 5.52
CA PHE A 30 -2.09 3.68 4.72
C PHE A 30 -2.19 4.77 3.64
N ALA A 31 -1.87 6.02 3.98
CA ALA A 31 -1.84 7.13 3.03
C ALA A 31 -0.77 6.94 1.95
N ALA A 32 0.42 6.46 2.31
CA ALA A 32 1.49 6.15 1.37
C ALA A 32 1.08 5.01 0.43
N SER A 33 0.51 3.93 0.98
CA SER A 33 0.01 2.78 0.21
C SER A 33 -1.10 3.21 -0.76
N TYR A 34 -2.05 4.03 -0.29
CA TYR A 34 -3.09 4.59 -1.13
C TYR A 34 -2.52 5.54 -2.20
N GLY A 35 -1.51 6.34 -1.87
CA GLY A 35 -0.81 7.19 -2.84
C GLY A 35 -0.17 6.38 -3.96
N VAL A 36 0.49 5.25 -3.63
CA VAL A 36 1.04 4.32 -4.63
C VAL A 36 -0.08 3.73 -5.50
N TYR A 37 -1.16 3.26 -4.87
CA TYR A 37 -2.32 2.70 -5.58
C TYR A 37 -2.94 3.72 -6.55
N TYR A 38 -3.18 4.95 -6.08
CA TYR A 38 -3.72 6.05 -6.88
C TYR A 38 -2.80 6.38 -8.06
N ARG A 39 -1.49 6.46 -7.81
CA ARG A 39 -0.51 6.78 -8.85
C ARG A 39 -0.40 5.65 -9.89
N MET A 40 -0.50 4.39 -9.48
CA MET A 40 -0.61 3.25 -10.40
C MET A 40 -1.86 3.35 -11.27
N ASN A 41 -3.01 3.68 -10.69
CA ASN A 41 -4.24 3.75 -11.46
C ASN A 41 -4.23 4.91 -12.47
N THR A 42 -3.61 6.04 -12.11
CA THR A 42 -3.60 7.27 -12.92
C THR A 42 -2.49 7.30 -13.97
N ASN A 43 -1.31 6.73 -13.67
CA ASN A 43 -0.14 6.80 -14.54
C ASN A 43 0.38 5.41 -14.93
N ARG A 44 0.35 5.13 -16.23
CA ARG A 44 0.79 3.84 -16.81
C ARG A 44 2.31 3.68 -16.82
N GLU A 45 3.09 4.75 -16.95
CA GLU A 45 4.56 4.69 -16.85
C GLU A 45 5.02 4.31 -15.45
N PHE A 46 4.31 4.81 -14.42
CA PHE A 46 4.58 4.42 -13.03
C PHE A 46 4.34 2.92 -12.80
N ARG A 47 3.30 2.36 -13.42
CA ARG A 47 3.06 0.91 -13.42
C ARG A 47 4.21 0.13 -14.07
N GLN A 48 4.72 0.61 -15.20
CA GLN A 48 5.88 -0.01 -15.84
C GLN A 48 7.15 0.07 -14.97
N TYR A 49 7.42 1.23 -14.36
CA TYR A 49 8.53 1.38 -13.43
C TYR A 49 8.44 0.42 -12.24
N ILE A 50 7.25 0.28 -11.65
CA ILE A 50 7.02 -0.69 -10.57
C ILE A 50 7.19 -2.14 -11.08
N ASN A 51 6.74 -2.45 -12.29
CA ASN A 51 6.96 -3.77 -12.87
C ASN A 51 8.45 -4.12 -13.00
N GLU A 52 9.27 -3.14 -13.41
CA GLU A 52 10.72 -3.31 -13.60
C GLU A 52 11.48 -3.36 -12.28
N ASN A 53 11.11 -2.55 -11.28
CA ASN A 53 11.86 -2.44 -10.02
C ASN A 53 11.29 -3.29 -8.87
N TYR A 54 9.96 -3.43 -8.81
CA TYR A 54 9.22 -4.05 -7.70
C TYR A 54 8.07 -4.92 -8.20
N PRO A 55 8.35 -6.01 -8.96
CA PRO A 55 7.31 -6.85 -9.56
C PRO A 55 6.36 -7.49 -8.53
N PHE A 56 6.81 -7.70 -7.30
CA PHE A 56 5.99 -8.24 -6.21
C PHE A 56 4.86 -7.28 -5.78
N VAL A 57 5.11 -5.97 -5.79
CA VAL A 57 4.10 -4.95 -5.43
C VAL A 57 3.00 -4.94 -6.48
N LEU A 58 3.38 -5.06 -7.75
CA LEU A 58 2.44 -5.10 -8.85
C LEU A 58 1.57 -6.37 -8.82
N ASP A 59 2.15 -7.54 -8.54
CA ASP A 59 1.37 -8.77 -8.42
C ASP A 59 0.37 -8.70 -7.25
N TYR A 60 0.77 -8.07 -6.14
CA TYR A 60 -0.15 -7.83 -5.02
C TYR A 60 -1.29 -6.88 -5.39
N TYR A 61 -0.99 -5.80 -6.12
CA TYR A 61 -2.00 -4.89 -6.67
C TYR A 61 -3.00 -5.63 -7.56
N TYR A 62 -2.52 -6.50 -8.46
CA TYR A 62 -3.41 -7.30 -9.31
C TYR A 62 -4.21 -8.34 -8.52
N LYS A 63 -3.62 -9.01 -7.53
CA LYS A 63 -4.35 -9.95 -6.66
C LYS A 63 -5.46 -9.27 -5.89
N ILE A 64 -5.22 -8.05 -5.37
CA ILE A 64 -6.27 -7.26 -4.73
C ILE A 64 -7.36 -6.89 -5.75
N GLY A 65 -6.98 -6.45 -6.95
CA GLY A 65 -7.93 -6.15 -8.03
C GLY A 65 -8.78 -7.37 -8.40
N GLU A 66 -8.17 -8.55 -8.51
CA GLU A 66 -8.86 -9.82 -8.79
C GLU A 66 -9.81 -10.22 -7.66
N LEU A 67 -9.42 -10.04 -6.39
CA LEU A 67 -10.30 -10.25 -5.24
C LEU A 67 -11.51 -9.31 -5.25
N VAL A 68 -11.34 -8.09 -5.76
CA VAL A 68 -12.41 -7.10 -5.93
C VAL A 68 -13.20 -7.33 -7.23
N GLY A 69 -12.75 -8.24 -8.10
CA GLY A 69 -13.42 -8.65 -9.34
C GLY A 69 -13.00 -7.87 -10.59
N ASP A 70 -11.92 -7.08 -10.54
CA ASP A 70 -11.40 -6.33 -11.68
C ASP A 70 -10.06 -6.89 -12.19
N SER A 71 -10.14 -7.95 -12.99
CA SER A 71 -8.98 -8.57 -13.66
C SER A 71 -8.54 -7.80 -14.92
N LYS A 72 -9.23 -6.71 -15.31
CA LYS A 72 -9.00 -6.03 -16.60
C LYS A 72 -7.70 -5.24 -16.62
N ALA A 73 -7.27 -4.72 -15.47
CA ALA A 73 -6.04 -3.95 -15.35
C ALA A 73 -4.80 -4.76 -15.77
N ARG A 74 -4.72 -6.02 -15.33
CA ARG A 74 -3.62 -6.94 -15.66
C ARG A 74 -3.54 -7.23 -17.16
N GLN A 75 -4.68 -7.52 -17.79
CA GLN A 75 -4.74 -7.80 -19.23
C GLN A 75 -4.40 -6.56 -20.07
N ALA A 76 -4.89 -5.39 -19.66
CA ALA A 76 -4.60 -4.13 -20.35
C ALA A 76 -3.10 -3.78 -20.30
N ASP A 77 -2.45 -4.00 -19.16
CA ASP A 77 -1.01 -3.75 -19.02
C ASP A 77 -0.17 -4.79 -19.78
N ALA A 78 -0.55 -6.08 -19.73
CA ALA A 78 0.12 -7.15 -20.48
C ALA A 78 0.11 -6.91 -21.99
N ASN A 79 -1.04 -6.49 -22.55
CA ASN A 79 -1.17 -6.16 -23.97
C ASN A 79 -0.35 -4.92 -24.37
N TYR A 80 -0.25 -3.94 -23.47
CA TYR A 80 0.53 -2.74 -23.72
C TYR A 80 2.04 -3.04 -23.72
N TRP A 81 2.52 -3.84 -22.77
CA TRP A 81 3.93 -4.21 -22.69
C TRP A 81 4.34 -5.17 -23.80
N SER A 82 3.50 -6.12 -24.19
CA SER A 82 3.79 -6.99 -25.34
C SER A 82 3.91 -6.16 -26.63
N SER A 83 3.00 -5.21 -26.86
CA SER A 83 3.04 -4.31 -28.02
C SER A 83 4.27 -3.39 -28.02
N THR A 84 4.69 -2.92 -26.85
CA THR A 84 5.85 -2.02 -26.71
C THR A 84 7.17 -2.78 -26.83
N ALA A 85 7.24 -4.03 -26.34
CA ALA A 85 8.39 -4.89 -26.50
C ALA A 85 8.65 -5.24 -27.97
N VAL A 86 7.58 -5.57 -28.72
CA VAL A 86 7.65 -5.83 -30.16
C VAL A 86 8.19 -4.60 -30.92
N LYS A 87 7.72 -3.40 -30.57
CA LYS A 87 8.19 -2.14 -31.17
C LYS A 87 9.65 -1.78 -30.90
N ARG A 88 10.28 -2.37 -29.87
CA ARG A 88 11.69 -2.13 -29.53
C ARG A 88 12.63 -3.12 -30.25
N SER A 89 12.09 -4.19 -30.83
CA SER A 89 12.85 -5.22 -31.56
C SER A 89 12.88 -5.03 -33.08
N GLU A 90 12.15 -4.04 -33.62
CA GLU A 90 12.25 -3.56 -35.01
C GLU A 90 13.27 -2.41 -35.12
#